data_AF-A0A024EMC8-F1
#
_entry.id   AF-A0A024EMC8-F1
#
_cell.length_a   1.000
_cell.length_b   1.000
_cell.length_c   1.000
_cell.angle_alpha   90.00
_cell.angle_beta   90.00
_cell.angle_gamma   90.00
#
_symmetry.space_group_name_H-M   'P 1'
#
loop_
_entity.id
_entity.type
_entity.pdbx_description
1 polymer ?
#
loop_
_entity_poly.entity_id
_entity_poly.type
_entity_poly.pdbx_seq_one_letter_code
_entity_poly.pdbx_strand_id
1 'polypeptide(L)'
;MTKIINPNPNIRFRQGLRYHGTWEHDCWIDGKQLKLVVGDNSYEGRREYFSGLNDEEFVRDVIGRRDTISFIDNTVVPDELVLAFNEWRHLAHVERVQRLTTQPERYGDIPPSDPILLPFPTVMPVVYQQGAGWVRTSSKVASK
;
A
#
# COMPACT_ATOMS: atom_id res chain seq x y z
N MET A 1 -15.33 -8.83 -16.81
CA MET A 1 -14.83 -8.36 -15.51
C MET A 1 -14.17 -9.53 -14.83
N THR A 2 -12.84 -9.58 -14.81
CA THR A 2 -12.10 -10.63 -14.11
C THR A 2 -12.21 -10.33 -12.62
N LYS A 3 -12.91 -11.20 -11.88
CA LYS A 3 -13.05 -11.04 -10.44
C LYS A 3 -11.67 -11.30 -9.84
N ILE A 4 -11.08 -10.34 -9.12
CA ILE A 4 -9.85 -10.58 -8.38
C ILE A 4 -10.18 -11.64 -7.32
N ILE A 5 -9.69 -12.87 -7.54
CA ILE A 5 -9.89 -13.97 -6.60
C ILE A 5 -8.80 -13.81 -5.54
N ASN A 6 -9.20 -13.34 -4.35
CA ASN A 6 -8.35 -13.45 -3.18
C ASN A 6 -8.23 -14.96 -2.84
N PRO A 7 -7.02 -15.52 -2.69
CA PRO A 7 -6.87 -16.92 -2.30
C PRO A 7 -7.54 -17.26 -0.97
N ASN A 8 -7.75 -16.27 -0.09
CA ASN A 8 -8.62 -16.42 1.06
C ASN A 8 -10.02 -15.82 0.77
N PRO A 9 -11.07 -16.65 0.57
CA PRO A 9 -12.41 -16.15 0.24
C PRO A 9 -13.05 -15.35 1.39
N ASN A 10 -12.54 -15.48 2.61
CA ASN A 10 -13.03 -14.75 3.79
C ASN A 10 -12.44 -13.35 3.92
N ILE A 11 -11.38 -13.05 3.15
CA ILE A 11 -10.75 -11.74 3.12
C ILE A 11 -11.08 -11.07 1.79
N ARG A 12 -11.48 -9.80 1.82
CA ARG A 12 -11.64 -9.01 0.60
C ARG A 12 -11.01 -7.65 0.78
N PHE A 13 -10.49 -7.11 -0.31
CA PHE A 13 -9.91 -5.79 -0.34
C PHE A 13 -10.53 -4.95 -1.44
N ARG A 14 -10.61 -3.64 -1.20
CA ARG A 14 -10.97 -2.64 -2.21
C ARG A 14 -10.06 -1.44 -2.04
N GLN A 15 -9.48 -0.99 -3.15
CA GLN A 15 -8.76 0.28 -3.20
C GLN A 15 -9.74 1.43 -3.01
N GLY A 16 -9.43 2.32 -2.07
CA GLY A 16 -10.22 3.50 -1.77
C GLY A 16 -9.54 4.78 -2.28
N LEU A 17 -9.52 5.79 -1.42
CA LEU A 17 -8.99 7.11 -1.72
C LEU A 17 -7.45 7.13 -1.62
N ARG A 18 -6.82 7.93 -2.48
CA ARG A 18 -5.45 8.41 -2.30
C ARG A 18 -5.48 9.83 -1.79
N TYR A 19 -4.86 10.09 -0.64
CA TYR A 19 -4.78 11.42 -0.08
C TYR A 19 -3.55 11.57 0.82
N HIS A 20 -2.92 12.75 0.78
CA HIS A 20 -1.74 13.10 1.58
C HIS A 20 -0.67 12.00 1.71
N GLY A 21 -0.17 11.50 0.60
CA GLY A 21 0.92 10.51 0.62
C GLY A 21 0.51 9.13 1.15
N THR A 22 -0.80 8.87 1.24
CA THR A 22 -1.34 7.60 1.70
C THR A 22 -2.47 7.12 0.80
N TRP A 23 -2.68 5.80 0.81
CA TRP A 23 -3.81 5.12 0.20
C TRP A 23 -4.64 4.43 1.27
N GLU A 24 -5.92 4.74 1.30
CA GLU A 24 -6.89 4.00 2.07
C GLU A 24 -7.40 2.78 1.29
N HIS A 25 -7.55 1.67 1.99
CA HIS A 25 -8.14 0.45 1.46
C HIS A 25 -9.20 -0.06 2.43
N ASP A 26 -10.36 -0.43 1.89
CA ASP A 26 -11.34 -1.18 2.65
C ASP A 26 -10.92 -2.65 2.69
N CYS A 27 -11.03 -3.25 3.86
CA CYS A 27 -10.78 -4.66 4.10
C CYS A 27 -12.03 -5.27 4.76
N TRP A 28 -12.45 -6.45 4.30
CA TRP A 28 -13.50 -7.24 4.96
C TRP A 28 -12.90 -8.56 5.42
N ILE A 29 -13.08 -8.90 6.69
CA ILE A 29 -12.66 -10.16 7.29
C ILE A 29 -13.86 -10.71 8.07
N ASP A 30 -14.34 -11.89 7.70
CA ASP A 30 -15.49 -12.55 8.35
C ASP A 30 -16.71 -11.62 8.51
N GLY A 31 -16.96 -10.79 7.48
CA GLY A 31 -18.05 -9.81 7.45
C GLY A 31 -17.78 -8.50 8.20
N LYS A 32 -16.71 -8.39 8.99
CA LYS A 32 -16.28 -7.14 9.63
C LYS A 32 -15.50 -6.28 8.64
N GLN A 33 -15.90 -5.03 8.49
CA GLN A 33 -15.15 -4.04 7.70
C GLN A 33 -14.10 -3.34 8.55
N LEU A 34 -12.89 -3.23 8.01
CA LEU A 34 -11.72 -2.55 8.56
C LEU A 34 -11.15 -1.61 7.50
N LYS A 35 -10.37 -0.61 7.93
CA LYS A 35 -9.63 0.28 7.03
C LYS A 35 -8.13 0.10 7.21
N LEU A 36 -7.45 -0.15 6.09
CA LEU A 36 -6.00 -0.24 5.99
C LEU A 36 -5.49 1.04 5.34
N VAL A 37 -4.37 1.56 5.85
CA VAL A 37 -3.70 2.74 5.31
C VAL A 37 -2.30 2.33 4.87
N VAL A 38 -1.96 2.66 3.63
CA VAL A 38 -0.66 2.37 3.01
C VAL A 38 0.04 3.68 2.70
N GLY A 39 1.29 3.85 3.13
CA GLY A 39 2.11 4.98 2.73
C GLY A 39 2.67 4.83 1.32
N ASP A 40 2.64 5.91 0.54
CA ASP A 40 3.26 5.97 -0.78
C ASP A 40 4.45 6.95 -0.82
N ASN A 41 5.01 7.16 -2.01
CA ASN A 41 6.18 7.99 -2.25
C ASN A 41 5.83 9.43 -2.73
N SER A 42 4.60 9.90 -2.56
CA SER A 42 4.15 11.19 -3.13
C SER A 42 4.95 12.40 -2.66
N TYR A 43 5.56 12.30 -1.47
CA TYR A 43 6.32 13.37 -0.84
C TYR A 43 7.84 13.17 -0.91
N GLU A 44 8.33 12.18 -1.66
CA GLU A 44 9.76 12.03 -1.91
C GLU A 44 10.31 13.28 -2.61
N GLY A 45 11.32 13.90 -1.99
CA GLY A 45 11.91 15.15 -2.45
C GLY A 45 11.02 16.40 -2.28
N ARG A 46 9.90 16.32 -1.56
CA ARG A 46 8.93 17.44 -1.38
C ARG A 46 8.90 18.01 0.04
N ARG A 47 10.08 18.20 0.63
CA ARG A 47 10.27 18.71 1.99
C ARG A 47 9.63 20.08 2.20
N GLU A 48 9.63 20.91 1.16
CA GLU A 48 9.12 22.27 1.12
C GLU A 48 7.61 22.39 1.41
N TYR A 49 6.84 21.30 1.29
CA TYR A 49 5.42 21.29 1.62
C TYR A 49 5.12 21.20 3.12
N PHE A 50 6.15 21.02 3.96
CA PHE A 50 6.00 20.73 5.39
C PHE A 50 6.71 21.78 6.25
N SER A 51 6.26 23.04 6.17
CA SER A 51 6.85 24.14 6.96
C SER A 51 6.75 23.97 8.47
N GLY A 52 5.81 23.13 8.96
CA GLY A 52 5.61 22.84 10.38
C GLY A 52 6.47 21.71 10.95
N LEU A 53 7.30 21.05 10.14
CA LEU A 53 8.22 20.01 10.58
C LEU A 53 9.65 20.46 10.35
N ASN A 54 10.57 20.03 11.22
CA ASN A 54 12.00 20.05 10.90
C ASN A 54 12.37 18.86 9.99
N ASP A 55 13.63 18.79 9.54
CA ASP A 55 14.06 17.77 8.58
C ASP A 55 14.03 16.35 9.18
N GLU A 56 14.38 16.21 10.46
CA GLU A 56 14.34 14.92 11.16
C GLU A 56 12.90 14.42 11.33
N GLU A 57 11.98 15.32 11.69
CA GLU A 57 10.55 15.02 11.81
C GLU A 57 9.93 14.67 10.46
N PHE A 58 10.30 15.38 9.39
CA PHE A 58 9.85 15.06 8.04
C PHE A 58 10.32 13.67 7.60
N VAL A 59 11.60 13.34 7.83
CA VAL A 59 12.13 12.01 7.52
C VAL A 59 11.43 10.94 8.36
N ARG A 60 11.24 11.18 9.66
CA ARG A 60 10.62 10.24 10.60
C ARG A 60 9.15 9.97 10.26
N ASP A 61 8.35 11.02 10.10
CA ASP A 61 6.88 10.92 10.07
C ASP A 61 6.32 10.80 8.65
N VAL A 62 6.96 11.43 7.66
CA VAL A 62 6.49 11.42 6.26
C VAL A 62 7.23 10.36 5.46
N ILE A 63 8.56 10.41 5.40
CA ILE A 63 9.34 9.45 4.62
C ILE A 63 9.29 8.05 5.25
N GLY A 64 9.33 7.96 6.59
CA GLY A 64 9.20 6.71 7.33
C GLY A 64 7.89 5.95 7.06
N ARG A 65 6.85 6.64 6.56
CA ARG A 65 5.57 6.03 6.21
C ARG A 65 5.61 5.23 4.91
N ARG A 66 6.60 5.47 4.03
CA ARG A 66 6.68 4.86 2.71
C ARG A 66 6.75 3.33 2.76
N ASP A 67 5.96 2.68 1.92
CA ASP A 67 5.94 1.21 1.78
C ASP A 67 5.60 0.50 3.10
N THR A 68 4.71 1.12 3.89
CA THR A 68 4.23 0.57 5.16
C THR A 68 2.71 0.47 5.18
N ILE A 69 2.18 -0.41 6.04
CA ILE A 69 0.75 -0.61 6.24
C ILE A 69 0.40 -0.60 7.73
N SER A 70 -0.71 0.07 8.07
CA SER A 70 -1.32 0.03 9.41
C SER A 70 -2.84 0.03 9.28
N PHE A 71 -3.54 -0.21 10.39
CA PHE A 71 -4.94 0.20 10.47
C PHE A 71 -5.05 1.73 10.52
N ILE A 72 -6.25 2.25 10.27
CA ILE A 72 -6.52 3.71 10.31
C ILE A 72 -6.29 4.34 11.69
N ASP A 73 -6.40 3.54 12.77
CA ASP A 73 -6.12 3.94 14.15
C ASP A 73 -4.62 3.79 14.52
N ASN A 74 -3.74 3.59 13.52
CA ASN A 74 -2.30 3.35 13.66
C ASN A 74 -1.91 2.10 14.44
N THR A 75 -2.84 1.18 14.70
CA THR A 75 -2.51 -0.13 15.23
C THR A 75 -1.89 -1.04 14.16
N VAL A 76 -1.09 -2.00 14.63
CA VAL A 76 -0.35 -2.93 13.76
C VAL A 76 -1.32 -3.87 13.04
N VAL A 77 -1.04 -4.11 11.75
CA VAL A 77 -1.78 -5.08 10.95
C VAL A 77 -1.15 -6.47 11.13
N PRO A 78 -1.93 -7.54 11.38
CA PRO A 78 -1.40 -8.89 11.49
C PRO A 78 -0.67 -9.34 10.20
N ASP A 79 0.43 -10.09 10.36
CA ASP A 79 1.26 -10.55 9.23
C ASP A 79 0.45 -11.31 8.16
N GLU A 80 -0.48 -12.18 8.57
CA GLU A 80 -1.35 -12.92 7.65
C GLU A 80 -2.17 -11.97 6.75
N LEU A 81 -2.68 -10.89 7.33
CA LEU A 81 -3.45 -9.91 6.57
C LEU A 81 -2.55 -9.09 5.64
N VAL A 82 -1.33 -8.77 6.06
CA VAL A 82 -0.34 -8.09 5.19
C VAL A 82 0.07 -8.96 4.01
N LEU A 83 0.29 -10.27 4.23
CA LEU A 83 0.59 -11.23 3.17
C LEU A 83 -0.56 -11.28 2.15
N ALA A 84 -1.79 -11.48 2.63
CA ALA A 84 -2.98 -11.49 1.78
C ALA A 84 -3.17 -10.18 1.02
N PHE A 85 -2.87 -9.04 1.65
CA PHE A 85 -2.96 -7.73 1.03
C PHE A 85 -1.91 -7.51 -0.07
N ASN A 86 -0.66 -7.91 0.17
CA ASN A 86 0.41 -7.82 -0.83
C ASN A 86 0.11 -8.71 -2.04
N GLU A 87 -0.39 -9.93 -1.82
CA GLU A 87 -0.81 -10.83 -2.89
C GLU A 87 -1.99 -10.25 -3.70
N TRP A 88 -3.00 -9.73 -3.01
CA TRP A 88 -4.12 -9.03 -3.67
C TRP A 88 -3.64 -7.84 -4.52
N ARG A 89 -2.71 -7.01 -4.01
CA ARG A 89 -2.14 -5.89 -4.78
C ARG A 89 -1.39 -6.36 -6.01
N HIS A 90 -0.66 -7.47 -5.90
CA HIS A 90 0.04 -8.06 -7.03
C HIS A 90 -0.96 -8.50 -8.12
N LEU A 91 -2.00 -9.25 -7.75
CA LEU A 91 -3.05 -9.69 -8.69
C LEU A 91 -3.79 -8.50 -9.33
N ALA A 92 -4.14 -7.49 -8.53
CA ALA A 92 -4.77 -6.27 -9.02
C ALA A 92 -3.88 -5.51 -10.01
N HIS A 93 -2.57 -5.48 -9.76
CA HIS A 93 -1.59 -4.88 -10.66
C HIS A 93 -1.48 -5.66 -11.97
N VAL A 94 -1.38 -6.99 -11.93
CA VAL A 94 -1.34 -7.84 -13.13
C VAL A 94 -2.57 -7.63 -13.99
N GLU A 95 -3.77 -7.62 -13.39
CA GLU A 95 -5.02 -7.35 -14.11
C GLU A 95 -5.00 -5.93 -14.72
N ARG A 96 -4.55 -4.92 -13.96
CA ARG A 96 -4.42 -3.55 -14.47
C ARG A 96 -3.49 -3.47 -15.67
N VAL A 97 -2.29 -4.03 -15.57
CA VAL A 97 -1.30 -4.06 -16.65
C VAL A 97 -1.89 -4.74 -17.87
N GLN A 98 -2.48 -5.93 -17.71
CA GLN A 98 -3.12 -6.64 -18.81
C GLN A 98 -4.20 -5.79 -19.50
N ARG A 99 -5.05 -5.09 -18.75
CA ARG A 99 -6.06 -4.20 -19.34
C ARG A 99 -5.44 -3.02 -20.10
N LEU A 100 -4.37 -2.43 -19.56
CA LEU A 100 -3.67 -1.30 -20.18
C LEU A 100 -2.99 -1.71 -21.49
N THR A 101 -2.34 -2.87 -21.52
CA THR A 101 -1.54 -3.32 -22.67
C THR A 101 -2.35 -4.03 -23.77
N THR A 102 -3.57 -4.49 -23.48
CA THR A 102 -4.42 -5.20 -24.47
C THR A 102 -5.48 -4.32 -25.13
N GLN A 103 -5.64 -3.07 -24.70
CA GLN A 103 -6.64 -2.12 -25.23
C GLN A 103 -5.97 -0.79 -25.65
N PRO A 104 -5.01 -0.81 -26.61
CA PRO A 104 -4.32 0.41 -27.05
C PRO A 104 -5.28 1.45 -27.65
N GLU A 105 -6.42 1.05 -28.20
CA GLU A 105 -7.46 1.94 -28.69
C GLU A 105 -8.08 2.82 -27.60
N ARG A 106 -8.01 2.39 -26.34
CA ARG A 106 -8.57 3.10 -25.18
C ARG A 106 -7.50 3.82 -24.37
N TYR A 107 -6.31 3.22 -24.23
CA TYR A 107 -5.26 3.69 -23.33
C TYR A 107 -4.01 4.20 -24.05
N GLY A 108 -3.96 4.11 -25.38
CA GLY A 108 -2.76 4.36 -26.18
C GLY A 108 -1.76 3.22 -26.11
N ASP A 109 -0.69 3.33 -26.92
CA ASP A 109 0.43 2.40 -26.86
C ASP A 109 1.33 2.74 -25.66
N ILE A 110 1.42 1.81 -24.70
CA ILE A 110 2.23 1.95 -23.50
C ILE A 110 3.51 1.13 -23.68
N PRO A 111 4.70 1.76 -23.70
CA PRO A 111 5.94 1.03 -23.90
C PRO A 111 6.27 0.15 -22.68
N PRO A 112 7.00 -0.98 -22.86
CA PRO A 112 7.36 -1.86 -21.75
C PRO A 112 8.17 -1.21 -20.62
N SER A 113 8.84 -0.09 -20.91
CA SER A 113 9.62 0.70 -19.94
C SER A 113 8.78 1.74 -19.19
N ASP A 114 7.49 1.86 -19.45
CA ASP A 114 6.65 2.87 -18.81
C ASP A 114 6.51 2.60 -17.30
N PRO A 115 6.78 3.60 -16.42
CA PRO A 115 6.62 3.45 -14.98
C PRO A 115 5.23 3.00 -14.52
N ILE A 116 4.16 3.23 -15.30
CA ILE A 116 2.80 2.77 -14.96
C ILE A 116 2.69 1.23 -14.90
N LEU A 117 3.60 0.54 -15.59
CA LEU A 117 3.69 -0.92 -15.63
C LEU A 117 4.49 -1.49 -14.46
N LEU A 118 5.13 -0.65 -13.63
CA LEU A 118 5.87 -1.13 -12.47
C LEU A 118 4.91 -1.67 -11.40
N PRO A 119 5.26 -2.80 -10.75
CA PRO A 119 4.46 -3.36 -9.68
C PRO A 119 4.41 -2.42 -8.49
N PHE A 120 3.35 -2.54 -7.73
CA PHE A 120 3.26 -1.89 -6.43
C PHE A 120 4.33 -2.43 -5.47
N PRO A 121 5.01 -1.56 -4.68
CA PRO A 121 5.93 -2.03 -3.64
C PRO A 121 5.23 -2.93 -2.62
N THR A 122 5.94 -3.97 -2.18
CA THR A 122 5.53 -4.79 -1.03
C THR A 122 5.54 -3.93 0.23
N VAL A 123 4.44 -3.97 0.98
CA VAL A 123 4.29 -3.19 2.21
C VAL A 123 4.59 -4.02 3.44
N MET A 124 5.11 -3.37 4.48
CA MET A 124 5.44 -3.98 5.76
C MET A 124 4.54 -3.42 6.88
N PRO A 125 4.12 -4.23 7.86
CA PRO A 125 3.33 -3.74 8.98
C PRO A 125 4.14 -2.76 9.82
N VAL A 126 3.48 -1.71 10.30
CA VAL A 126 4.06 -0.71 11.20
C VAL A 126 3.11 -0.34 12.33
N VAL A 127 3.70 0.21 13.38
CA VAL A 127 3.02 0.94 14.45
C VAL A 127 3.68 2.31 14.62
N TYR A 128 2.89 3.34 14.89
CA TYR A 128 3.44 4.65 15.22
C TYR A 128 3.83 4.70 16.71
N GLN A 129 5.08 5.05 16.99
CA GLN A 129 5.58 5.26 18.35
C GLN A 129 5.95 6.73 18.53
N GLN A 130 5.40 7.37 19.56
CA GLN A 130 5.69 8.78 19.85
C GLN A 130 7.21 8.99 20.05
N GLY A 131 7.77 9.98 19.36
CA GLY A 131 9.20 10.29 19.38
C GLY A 131 10.03 9.45 18.40
N ALA A 132 9.68 8.17 18.19
CA ALA A 132 10.40 7.26 17.30
C ALA A 132 9.85 7.19 15.86
N GLY A 133 8.57 7.52 15.65
CA GLY A 133 7.92 7.48 14.33
C GLY A 133 7.35 6.12 13.97
N TRP A 134 7.37 5.78 12.68
CA TRP A 134 6.86 4.50 12.16
C TRP A 134 7.85 3.36 12.39
N VAL A 135 7.52 2.50 13.35
CA VAL A 135 8.34 1.33 13.69
C VAL A 135 7.83 0.11 12.92
N ARG A 136 8.68 -0.45 12.06
CA ARG A 136 8.40 -1.69 11.33
C ARG A 136 8.36 -2.86 12.30
N THR A 137 7.24 -3.56 12.34
CA THR A 137 7.11 -4.79 13.11
C THR A 137 7.62 -5.92 12.22
N SER A 138 8.65 -6.63 12.65
CA SER A 138 9.22 -7.72 11.85
C SER A 138 8.16 -8.78 11.61
N SER A 139 7.83 -9.02 10.35
CA SER A 139 7.24 -10.29 9.95
C SER A 139 8.26 -11.37 10.29
N LYS A 140 7.96 -12.22 11.27
CA LYS A 140 8.73 -13.46 11.46
C LYS A 140 8.56 -14.26 10.18
N VAL A 141 9.47 -14.09 9.22
CA VAL A 141 9.63 -15.06 8.13
C VAL A 141 10.04 -16.35 8.82
N ALA A 142 9.10 -17.28 8.97
CA ALA A 142 9.40 -18.61 9.43
C ALA A 142 10.39 -19.23 8.45
N SER A 143 11.65 -19.29 8.84
CA SER A 143 12.65 -20.12 8.19
C SER A 143 12.17 -21.57 8.31
N LYS A 144 11.73 -22.16 7.19
CA LYS A 144 11.70 -23.60 6.98
C LYS A 144 12.14 -23.91 5.56
#